data_AF-A0A849STJ0-F1
#
_entry.id   AF-A0A849STJ0-F1
#
_cell.length_a   1.000
_cell.length_b   1.000
_cell.length_c   1.000
_cell.angle_alpha   90.00
_cell.angle_beta   90.00
_cell.angle_gamma   90.00
#
_symmetry.space_group_name_H-M   'P 1'
#
loop_
_entity.id
_entity.type
_entity.pdbx_description
1 polymer ?
#
loop_
_entity_poly.entity_id
_entity_poly.type
_entity_poly.pdbx_seq_one_letter_code
_entity_poly.pdbx_strand_id
1 'polypeptide(L)'
;MVSKIIKIALYLALGFGALTAQGEVDEDFMTTMEDLNKSLSSNISVKDGKAATAEATEMEKMFVEVEAFFVKKTDAADGVKWSQDSRELSAAILKSVVAGDFDTAQQQATSLSKTCKACHKIYKKKD
;
A
#
# COMPACT_ATOMS: atom_id res chain seq x y z
N MET A 1 -24.04 -34.08 -48.56
CA MET A 1 -24.72 -34.67 -47.39
C MET A 1 -24.11 -34.10 -46.13
N VAL A 2 -24.96 -33.58 -45.26
CA VAL A 2 -24.65 -32.94 -43.98
C VAL A 2 -24.30 -34.03 -42.95
N SER A 3 -23.23 -33.88 -42.17
CA SER A 3 -23.35 -34.08 -40.72
C SER A 3 -22.16 -33.49 -39.95
N LYS A 4 -22.53 -32.74 -38.91
CA LYS A 4 -21.71 -32.04 -37.93
C LYS A 4 -21.20 -33.02 -36.87
N ILE A 5 -19.91 -33.00 -36.54
CA ILE A 5 -19.40 -33.33 -35.20
C ILE A 5 -18.18 -32.42 -34.92
N ILE A 6 -18.41 -31.12 -34.71
CA ILE A 6 -18.16 -30.39 -33.45
C ILE A 6 -17.63 -31.24 -32.28
N LYS A 7 -16.66 -30.66 -31.55
CA LYS A 7 -16.27 -30.89 -30.13
C LYS A 7 -15.05 -31.82 -29.98
N ILE A 8 -13.95 -31.49 -29.31
CA ILE A 8 -13.62 -30.49 -28.29
C ILE A 8 -12.11 -30.18 -28.39
N ALA A 9 -11.75 -28.90 -28.44
CA ALA A 9 -10.41 -28.44 -28.16
C ALA A 9 -10.15 -28.59 -26.65
N LEU A 10 -9.26 -29.51 -26.29
CA LEU A 10 -8.81 -29.68 -24.91
C LEU A 10 -7.82 -28.55 -24.60
N TYR A 11 -8.36 -27.40 -24.20
CA TYR A 11 -7.60 -26.41 -23.45
C TYR A 11 -7.29 -27.03 -22.09
N LEU A 12 -6.10 -27.63 -21.95
CA LEU A 12 -5.53 -27.81 -20.62
C LEU A 12 -5.16 -26.41 -20.11
N ALA A 13 -6.08 -25.84 -19.34
CA ALA A 13 -5.77 -24.80 -18.39
C ALA A 13 -4.69 -25.36 -17.46
N LEU A 14 -3.43 -25.01 -17.73
CA LEU A 14 -2.41 -24.96 -16.68
C LEU A 14 -2.88 -23.85 -15.75
N GLY A 15 -3.59 -24.30 -14.71
CA GLY A 15 -4.09 -23.51 -13.62
C GLY A 15 -2.98 -22.59 -13.15
N PHE A 16 -3.30 -21.31 -13.19
CA PHE A 16 -2.57 -20.23 -12.57
C PHE A 16 -2.52 -20.54 -11.06
N GLY A 17 -1.54 -21.34 -10.66
CA GLY A 17 -1.10 -21.41 -9.28
C GLY A 17 -0.36 -20.10 -8.99
N ALA A 18 -1.10 -19.00 -8.87
CA ALA A 18 -0.64 -17.88 -8.07
C ALA A 18 -0.58 -18.39 -6.64
N LEU A 19 0.51 -19.08 -6.33
CA LEU A 19 0.98 -19.28 -4.96
C LEU A 19 0.98 -17.87 -4.39
N THR A 20 0.10 -17.62 -3.44
CA THR A 20 0.00 -16.34 -2.78
C THR A 20 1.32 -16.08 -2.07
N ALA A 21 2.25 -15.40 -2.71
CA ALA A 21 3.26 -14.62 -2.04
C ALA A 21 2.52 -13.47 -1.36
N GLN A 22 1.80 -13.79 -0.28
CA GLN A 22 1.50 -12.80 0.74
C GLN A 22 2.87 -12.57 1.37
N GLY A 23 3.58 -11.53 0.89
CA GLY A 23 4.71 -11.01 1.64
C GLY A 23 4.20 -10.82 3.06
N GLU A 24 4.81 -11.51 4.01
CA GLU A 24 4.46 -11.27 5.40
C GLU A 24 4.77 -9.81 5.67
N VAL A 25 3.83 -9.09 6.29
CA VAL A 25 4.10 -7.74 6.79
C VAL A 25 5.10 -7.90 7.94
N ASP A 26 6.38 -7.95 7.56
CA ASP A 26 7.54 -8.25 8.38
C ASP A 26 8.42 -7.01 8.58
N GLU A 27 9.60 -7.19 9.16
CA GLU A 27 10.52 -6.10 9.45
C GLU A 27 11.09 -5.44 8.18
N ASP A 28 11.42 -6.23 7.16
CA ASP A 28 11.96 -5.72 5.90
C ASP A 28 10.90 -4.94 5.13
N PHE A 29 9.66 -5.45 5.12
CA PHE A 29 8.51 -4.74 4.56
C PHE A 29 8.29 -3.40 5.26
N MET A 30 8.28 -3.39 6.59
CA MET A 30 8.09 -2.16 7.37
C MET A 30 9.27 -1.19 7.24
N THR A 31 10.49 -1.69 7.09
CA THR A 31 11.68 -0.86 6.81
C THR A 31 11.56 -0.21 5.44
N THR A 32 11.10 -0.95 4.43
CA THR A 32 10.81 -0.41 3.10
C THR A 32 9.75 0.70 3.16
N MET A 33 8.67 0.50 3.93
CA MET A 33 7.66 1.55 4.14
C MET A 33 8.24 2.78 4.84
N GLU A 34 9.11 2.60 5.83
CA GLU A 34 9.74 3.70 6.55
C GLU A 34 10.61 4.55 5.60
N ASP A 35 11.42 3.90 4.77
CA ASP A 35 12.28 4.57 3.81
C ASP A 35 11.47 5.26 2.71
N LEU A 36 10.42 4.61 2.22
CA LEU A 36 9.47 5.22 1.28
C LEU A 36 8.76 6.44 1.89
N ASN A 37 8.41 6.41 3.18
CA ASN A 37 7.79 7.56 3.85
C ASN A 37 8.77 8.74 3.98
N LYS A 38 10.05 8.46 4.26
CA LYS A 38 11.11 9.48 4.29
C LYS A 38 11.35 10.07 2.91
N SER A 39 11.48 9.24 1.88
CA SER A 39 11.74 9.70 0.52
C SER A 39 10.55 10.46 -0.06
N LEU A 40 9.32 10.00 0.18
CA LEU A 40 8.09 10.70 -0.19
C LEU A 40 8.06 12.12 0.42
N SER A 41 8.29 12.25 1.73
CA SER A 41 8.33 13.57 2.36
C SER A 41 9.46 14.45 1.80
N SER A 42 10.63 13.86 1.51
CA SER A 42 11.75 14.59 0.90
C SER A 42 11.39 15.09 -0.50
N ASN A 43 10.82 14.24 -1.35
CA ASN A 43 10.46 14.55 -2.73
C ASN A 43 9.33 15.59 -2.80
N ILE A 44 8.35 15.53 -1.88
CA ILE A 44 7.36 16.61 -1.71
C ILE A 44 8.06 17.93 -1.37
N SER A 45 9.01 17.93 -0.43
CA SER A 45 9.68 19.15 0.02
C SER A 45 10.51 19.84 -1.07
N VAL A 46 11.16 19.07 -1.95
CA VAL A 46 11.90 19.59 -3.11
C VAL A 46 11.03 19.75 -4.36
N LYS A 47 9.72 19.52 -4.23
CA LYS A 47 8.71 19.62 -5.30
C LYS A 47 8.99 18.72 -6.51
N ASP A 48 9.61 17.56 -6.29
CA ASP A 48 9.71 16.51 -7.31
C ASP A 48 8.37 15.79 -7.43
N GLY A 49 7.46 16.37 -8.22
CA GLY A 49 6.13 15.83 -8.41
C GLY A 49 6.10 14.45 -9.05
N LYS A 50 7.09 14.09 -9.88
CA LYS A 50 7.14 12.77 -10.52
C LYS A 50 7.50 11.69 -9.51
N ALA A 51 8.56 11.90 -8.74
CA ALA A 51 8.96 10.97 -7.70
C ALA A 51 7.90 10.86 -6.61
N ALA A 52 7.40 12.00 -6.10
CA ALA A 52 6.36 12.01 -5.07
C ALA A 52 5.06 11.32 -5.52
N THR A 53 4.66 11.46 -6.80
CA THR A 53 3.50 10.74 -7.35
C THR A 53 3.70 9.23 -7.32
N ALA A 54 4.87 8.75 -7.77
CA ALA A 54 5.18 7.33 -7.79
C ALA A 54 5.22 6.73 -6.39
N GLU A 55 5.86 7.43 -5.45
CA GLU A 55 6.00 6.97 -4.07
C GLU A 55 4.69 7.04 -3.28
N ALA A 56 3.86 8.07 -3.46
CA ALA A 56 2.54 8.14 -2.84
C ALA A 56 1.63 7.00 -3.32
N THR A 57 1.70 6.67 -4.62
CA THR A 57 0.96 5.53 -5.19
C THR A 57 1.44 4.21 -4.60
N GLU A 58 2.75 4.05 -4.43
CA GLU A 58 3.30 2.82 -3.85
C GLU A 58 2.96 2.69 -2.36
N MET A 59 3.05 3.79 -1.61
CA MET A 59 2.67 3.84 -0.20
C MET A 59 1.20 3.42 0.00
N GLU A 60 0.30 3.89 -0.87
CA GLU A 60 -1.11 3.51 -0.84
C GLU A 60 -1.29 1.98 -0.99
N LYS A 61 -0.57 1.35 -1.92
CA LYS A 61 -0.62 -0.11 -2.12
C LYS A 61 -0.07 -0.87 -0.92
N MET A 62 1.06 -0.44 -0.37
CA MET A 62 1.64 -1.08 0.82
C MET A 62 0.67 -1.04 2.00
N PHE A 63 -0.07 0.05 2.20
CA PHE A 63 -1.10 0.10 3.24
C PHE A 63 -2.30 -0.83 3.01
N VAL A 64 -2.60 -1.23 1.76
CA VAL A 64 -3.58 -2.31 1.49
C VAL A 64 -3.09 -3.63 2.07
N GLU A 65 -1.79 -3.93 1.95
CA GLU A 65 -1.18 -5.13 2.52
C GLU A 65 -1.15 -5.10 4.05
N VAL A 66 -0.82 -3.94 4.64
CA VAL A 66 -0.89 -3.73 6.10
C VAL A 66 -2.31 -3.89 6.63
N GLU A 67 -3.33 -3.36 5.94
CA GLU A 67 -4.73 -3.56 6.32
C GLU A 67 -5.10 -5.05 6.27
N ALA A 68 -4.78 -5.73 5.17
CA ALA A 68 -5.06 -7.15 5.02
C ALA A 68 -4.38 -8.01 6.11
N PHE A 69 -3.20 -7.60 6.57
CA PHE A 69 -2.52 -8.22 7.70
C PHE A 69 -3.28 -8.06 9.01
N PHE A 70 -3.72 -6.84 9.34
CA PHE A 70 -4.45 -6.59 10.59
C PHE A 70 -5.87 -7.16 10.58
N VAL A 71 -6.56 -7.22 9.43
CA VAL A 71 -7.88 -7.86 9.31
C VAL A 71 -7.82 -9.34 9.67
N LYS A 72 -6.70 -10.02 9.43
CA LYS A 72 -6.50 -11.44 9.79
C LYS A 72 -6.16 -11.64 11.27
N LYS A 73 -5.78 -10.58 12.00
CA LYS A 73 -5.42 -10.66 13.41
C LYS A 73 -6.65 -10.52 14.31
N THR A 74 -6.73 -11.35 15.34
CA THR A 74 -7.69 -11.16 16.42
C THR A 74 -7.31 -9.93 17.25
N ASP A 75 -8.31 -9.12 17.64
CA ASP A 75 -8.13 -7.95 18.50
C ASP A 75 -7.17 -6.88 17.96
N ALA A 76 -7.28 -6.58 16.67
CA ALA A 76 -6.44 -5.59 15.99
C ALA A 76 -7.22 -4.47 15.30
N ALA A 77 -8.37 -4.06 15.87
CA ALA A 77 -9.24 -3.05 15.28
C ALA A 77 -8.52 -1.71 15.03
N ASP A 78 -7.66 -1.28 15.96
CA ASP A 78 -6.87 -0.06 15.78
C ASP A 78 -5.85 -0.18 14.64
N GLY A 79 -5.26 -1.37 14.46
CA GLY A 79 -4.36 -1.65 13.34
C GLY A 79 -5.07 -1.58 11.98
N VAL A 80 -6.28 -2.12 11.89
CA VAL A 80 -7.15 -1.98 10.70
C VAL A 80 -7.48 -0.51 10.46
N LYS A 81 -7.88 0.23 11.50
CA LYS A 81 -8.23 1.64 11.37
C LYS A 81 -7.03 2.48 10.89
N TRP A 82 -5.87 2.33 11.51
CA TRP A 82 -4.69 3.13 11.15
C TRP A 82 -4.15 2.80 9.77
N SER A 83 -4.25 1.54 9.32
CA SER A 83 -3.88 1.18 7.95
C SER A 83 -4.83 1.81 6.92
N GLN A 84 -6.13 1.83 7.19
CA GLN A 84 -7.13 2.55 6.38
C GLN A 84 -6.87 4.06 6.34
N ASP A 85 -6.70 4.70 7.49
CA ASP A 85 -6.40 6.14 7.59
C ASP A 85 -5.12 6.49 6.80
N SER A 86 -4.10 5.63 6.88
CA SER A 86 -2.81 5.85 6.22
C SER A 86 -2.90 5.65 4.70
N ARG A 87 -3.71 4.68 4.24
CA ARG A 87 -4.04 4.53 2.81
C ARG A 87 -4.75 5.77 2.27
N GLU A 88 -5.77 6.26 2.99
CA GLU A 88 -6.51 7.46 2.59
C GLU A 88 -5.61 8.70 2.55
N LEU A 89 -4.71 8.86 3.52
CA LEU A 89 -3.70 9.92 3.51
C LEU A 89 -2.75 9.79 2.31
N SER A 90 -2.32 8.57 1.96
CA SER A 90 -1.44 8.33 0.80
C SER A 90 -2.13 8.72 -0.52
N ALA A 91 -3.40 8.35 -0.68
CA ALA A 91 -4.22 8.76 -1.81
C ALA A 91 -4.46 10.28 -1.84
N ALA A 92 -4.59 10.92 -0.68
CA ALA A 92 -4.74 12.37 -0.56
C ALA A 92 -3.45 13.12 -0.93
N ILE A 93 -2.28 12.62 -0.49
CA ILE A 93 -0.96 13.13 -0.89
C ILE A 93 -0.83 13.07 -2.41
N LEU A 94 -1.14 11.92 -3.02
CA LEU A 94 -1.12 11.76 -4.48
C LEU A 94 -1.96 12.83 -5.18
N LYS A 95 -3.20 13.05 -4.73
CA LYS A 95 -4.08 14.08 -5.30
C LYS A 95 -3.48 15.48 -5.20
N SER A 96 -2.93 15.83 -4.05
CA SER A 96 -2.30 17.15 -3.82
C SER A 96 -1.06 17.34 -4.70
N VAL A 97 -0.19 16.32 -4.80
CA VAL A 97 1.01 16.36 -5.66
C VAL A 97 0.63 16.51 -7.14
N VAL A 98 -0.35 15.75 -7.62
CA VAL A 98 -0.85 15.85 -9.01
C VAL A 98 -1.45 17.23 -9.30
N ALA A 99 -2.09 17.86 -8.30
CA ALA A 99 -2.60 19.21 -8.40
C ALA A 99 -1.51 20.30 -8.28
N GLY A 100 -0.26 19.93 -7.98
CA GLY A 100 0.84 20.87 -7.72
C GLY A 100 0.77 21.56 -6.35
N ASP A 101 -0.13 21.12 -5.47
CA ASP A 101 -0.30 21.64 -4.10
C ASP A 101 0.65 20.91 -3.13
N PHE A 102 1.93 21.25 -3.22
CA PHE A 102 2.98 20.64 -2.40
C PHE A 102 2.88 21.02 -0.92
N ASP A 103 2.30 22.17 -0.58
CA ASP A 103 2.14 22.60 0.80
C ASP A 103 1.11 21.72 1.51
N THR A 104 -0.04 21.47 0.88
CA THR A 104 -1.03 20.52 1.37
C THR A 104 -0.48 19.09 1.40
N ALA A 105 0.25 18.67 0.36
CA ALA A 105 0.90 17.35 0.33
C ALA A 105 1.84 17.17 1.53
N GLN A 106 2.62 18.19 1.90
CA GLN A 106 3.55 18.12 3.03
C GLN A 106 2.83 18.00 4.39
N GLN A 107 1.69 18.69 4.56
CA GLN A 107 0.86 18.56 5.75
C GLN A 107 0.25 17.17 5.88
N GLN A 108 -0.20 16.60 4.75
CA GLN A 108 -0.73 15.24 4.69
C GLN A 108 0.38 14.20 4.97
N ALA A 109 1.58 14.36 4.40
CA ALA A 109 2.74 13.50 4.68
C ALA A 109 3.17 13.56 6.16
N THR A 110 3.07 14.74 6.79
CA THR A 110 3.30 14.88 8.24
C THR A 110 2.25 14.12 9.04
N SER A 111 0.99 14.17 8.62
CA SER A 111 -0.11 13.42 9.25
C SER A 111 0.08 11.92 9.09
N LEU A 112 0.49 11.46 7.90
CA LEU A 112 0.86 10.06 7.64
C LEU A 112 1.98 9.61 8.59
N SER A 113 3.05 10.38 8.72
CA SER A 113 4.13 10.04 9.66
C SER A 113 3.67 9.93 11.12
N LYS A 114 2.59 10.63 11.52
CA LYS A 114 1.99 10.50 12.85
C LYS A 114 1.20 9.20 13.00
N THR A 115 0.48 8.75 11.96
CA THR A 115 -0.24 7.46 12.01
C THR A 115 0.75 6.29 12.14
N CYS A 116 1.90 6.35 11.45
CA CYS A 116 2.98 5.37 11.60
C CYS A 116 3.43 5.26 13.07
N LYS A 117 3.68 6.40 13.73
CA LYS A 117 4.07 6.45 15.15
C LYS A 117 2.99 5.91 16.07
N ALA A 118 1.72 6.23 15.82
CA ALA A 118 0.60 5.74 16.62
C ALA A 118 0.47 4.22 16.52
N CYS A 119 0.53 3.66 15.31
CA CYS A 119 0.50 2.22 15.08
C CYS A 119 1.68 1.51 15.75
N HIS A 120 2.91 2.01 15.54
CA HIS A 120 4.11 1.39 16.10
C HIS A 120 4.16 1.45 17.63
N LYS A 121 3.54 2.45 18.27
CA LYS A 121 3.46 2.49 19.73
C LYS A 121 2.79 1.23 20.32
N ILE A 122 1.81 0.69 19.61
CA ILE A 122 0.99 -0.46 20.02
C ILE A 122 1.52 -1.77 19.43
N TYR A 123 1.76 -1.80 18.11
CA TYR A 123 2.00 -3.04 17.37
C TYR A 123 3.45 -3.32 17.03
N LYS A 124 4.36 -2.35 17.19
CA LYS A 124 5.80 -2.64 17.05
C LYS A 124 6.25 -3.39 18.30
N LYS A 125 6.81 -4.57 18.11
CA LYS A 125 7.41 -5.35 19.19
C LYS A 125 8.52 -4.51 19.83
N LYS A 126 8.50 -4.43 21.15
CA LYS A 126 9.57 -3.81 21.93
C LYS A 126 10.48 -4.97 22.36
N ASP A 127 11.73 -4.92 21.96
CA ASP A 127 12.75 -5.87 22.39
C ASP A 127 13.07 -5.69 23.89
#